data_AF-A0A852LIX4-F1
#
_entry.id   AF-A0A852LIX4-F1
#
_cell.length_a   1.000
_cell.length_b   1.000
_cell.length_c   1.000
_cell.angle_alpha   90.00
_cell.angle_beta   90.00
_cell.angle_gamma   90.00
#
_symmetry.space_group_name_H-M   'P 1'
#
loop_
_entity.id
_entity.type
_entity.pdbx_description
1 polymer ?
#
loop_
_entity_poly.entity_id
_entity_poly.type
_entity_poly.pdbx_seq_one_letter_code
_entity_poly.pdbx_strand_id
1 'polypeptide(L)'
;VILIVVSVCTATGAWNWLIDPETQKVSFFTSLWNHPFFTISCITLIGLFFAGIHKRVVAPSIIAARCRTVLAEYNMSCDDTGKLILKPRPHVQ
;
A
#
# COMPACT_ATOMS: atom_id res chain seq x y z
N VAL A 1 8.87 3.67 4.39
CA VAL A 1 10.19 3.42 3.75
C VAL A 1 10.29 2.01 3.18
N ILE A 2 10.26 0.93 3.98
CA ILE A 2 10.42 -0.46 3.49
C ILE A 2 9.43 -0.81 2.36
N LEU A 3 8.15 -0.46 2.50
CA LEU A 3 7.14 -0.71 1.46
C LEU A 3 7.42 0.02 0.14
N ILE A 4 7.96 1.24 0.23
CA ILE A 4 8.32 2.03 -0.95
C ILE A 4 9.51 1.37 -1.64
N VAL A 5 10.53 0.99 -0.89
CA VAL A 5 11.70 0.29 -1.44
C VAL A 5 11.30 -1.02 -2.11
N VAL A 6 10.54 -1.87 -1.42
CA VAL A 6 10.09 -3.16 -1.96
C VAL A 6 9.18 -2.98 -3.18
N SER A 7 8.28 -2.00 -3.20
CA SER A 7 7.43 -1.76 -4.38
C SER A 7 8.22 -1.28 -5.60
N VAL A 8 9.18 -0.36 -5.42
CA VAL A 8 10.06 0.09 -6.50
C VAL A 8 10.92 -1.06 -7.03
N CYS A 9 11.52 -1.86 -6.14
CA CYS A 9 12.30 -3.04 -6.53
C CYS A 9 11.47 -4.09 -7.27
N THR A 10 10.23 -4.34 -6.83
CA THR A 10 9.33 -5.27 -7.54
C THR A 10 8.95 -4.72 -8.91
N ALA A 11 8.66 -3.43 -9.03
CA ALA A 11 8.29 -2.82 -10.31
C ALA A 11 9.45 -2.85 -11.33
N THR A 12 10.67 -2.50 -10.90
CA THR A 12 11.86 -2.57 -11.75
C THR A 12 12.25 -4.01 -12.06
N GLY A 13 12.16 -4.92 -11.08
CA GLY A 13 12.40 -6.35 -11.30
C GLY A 13 11.41 -6.97 -12.28
N ALA A 14 10.12 -6.62 -12.17
CA ALA A 14 9.08 -7.09 -13.10
C ALA A 14 9.29 -6.53 -14.51
N TRP A 15 9.66 -5.26 -14.64
CA TRP A 15 9.95 -4.64 -15.93
C TRP A 15 11.11 -5.34 -16.64
N ASN A 16 12.21 -5.60 -15.93
CA ASN A 16 13.35 -6.33 -16.47
C ASN A 16 12.98 -7.77 -16.84
N TRP A 17 12.17 -8.44 -16.03
CA TRP A 17 11.69 -9.79 -16.29
C TRP A 17 10.80 -9.87 -17.54
N LEU A 18 9.93 -8.87 -17.76
CA LEU A 18 8.98 -8.83 -18.87
C LEU A 18 9.65 -8.55 -20.22
N ILE A 19 10.76 -7.80 -20.22
CA ILE A 19 11.51 -7.44 -21.43
C ILE A 19 12.52 -8.52 -21.81
N ASP A 20 12.85 -9.44 -20.89
CA ASP A 20 13.81 -10.50 -21.17
C ASP A 20 13.24 -11.52 -22.19
N PRO A 21 13.86 -11.64 -23.40
CA PRO A 21 13.42 -12.58 -24.42
C PRO A 21 13.60 -14.05 -24.03
N GLU A 22 14.43 -14.36 -23.03
CA GLU A 22 14.62 -15.72 -22.52
C GLU A 22 13.45 -16.16 -21.62
N THR A 23 12.71 -15.23 -21.01
CA THR A 23 11.53 -15.52 -20.18
C THR A 23 10.46 -16.33 -20.92
N GLN A 24 10.33 -16.14 -22.24
CA GLN A 24 9.38 -16.88 -23.07
C GLN A 24 9.88 -18.27 -23.49
N LYS A 25 11.18 -18.55 -23.33
CA LYS A 25 11.83 -19.79 -23.79
C LYS A 25 11.99 -20.81 -22.67
N VAL A 26 12.11 -20.35 -21.44
CA VAL A 26 12.27 -21.22 -20.26
C VAL A 26 10.96 -21.39 -19.50
N SER A 27 10.82 -22.50 -18.77
CA SER A 27 9.67 -22.71 -17.90
C SER A 27 9.61 -21.65 -16.79
N PHE A 28 8.41 -21.35 -16.30
CA PHE A 28 8.18 -20.31 -15.29
C PHE A 28 9.08 -20.42 -14.06
N PHE A 29 9.23 -21.63 -13.50
CA PHE A 29 10.08 -21.85 -12.34
C PHE A 29 11.56 -21.60 -12.65
N THR A 30 12.05 -22.03 -13.81
CA THR A 30 13.42 -21.75 -14.25
C THR A 30 13.64 -20.25 -14.47
N SER A 31 12.66 -19.56 -15.04
CA SER A 31 12.69 -18.10 -15.18
C SER A 31 12.77 -17.39 -13.82
N LEU A 32 12.00 -17.83 -12.83
CA LEU A 32 12.04 -17.28 -11.48
C LEU A 32 13.42 -17.47 -10.81
N TRP A 33 14.08 -18.60 -11.05
CA TRP A 33 15.45 -18.84 -10.57
C TRP A 33 16.48 -17.96 -11.28
N ASN A 34 16.28 -17.66 -12.56
CA ASN A 34 17.17 -16.78 -13.35
C ASN A 34 17.04 -15.30 -12.97
N HIS A 35 15.92 -14.88 -12.37
CA HIS A 35 15.68 -13.51 -11.92
C HIS A 35 15.53 -13.42 -10.39
N PRO A 36 16.62 -13.64 -9.63
CA PRO A 36 16.56 -13.69 -8.16
C PRO A 36 16.11 -12.36 -7.55
N PHE A 37 16.41 -11.22 -8.18
CA PHE A 37 15.98 -9.89 -7.69
C PHE A 37 14.46 -9.72 -7.69
N PHE A 38 13.79 -10.17 -8.76
CA PHE A 38 12.34 -10.15 -8.85
C PHE A 38 11.72 -11.15 -7.86
N THR A 39 12.24 -12.37 -7.80
CA THR A 39 11.74 -13.43 -6.93
C THR A 39 11.84 -13.06 -5.45
N ILE A 40 12.98 -12.54 -4.99
CA ILE A 40 13.17 -12.09 -3.60
C ILE A 40 12.26 -10.92 -3.25
N SER A 41 12.11 -9.95 -4.16
CA SER A 41 11.21 -8.81 -3.95
C SER A 41 9.75 -9.26 -3.84
N CYS A 42 9.34 -10.23 -4.66
CA CYS A 42 8.01 -10.82 -4.65
C CYS A 42 7.74 -11.61 -3.35
N ILE A 43 8.67 -12.45 -2.92
CA ILE A 43 8.59 -13.19 -1.64
C ILE A 43 8.51 -12.23 -0.46
N THR A 44 9.32 -11.18 -0.46
CA THR A 44 9.30 -10.14 0.59
C THR A 44 7.94 -9.45 0.63
N LEU A 45 7.36 -9.11 -0.52
CA LEU A 45 6.05 -8.47 -0.62
C LEU A 45 4.93 -9.40 -0.11
N ILE A 46 4.99 -10.69 -0.44
CA ILE A 46 4.08 -11.71 0.08
C ILE A 46 4.20 -11.83 1.61
N GLY A 47 5.42 -11.93 2.14
CA GLY A 47 5.66 -12.00 3.59
C GLY A 47 5.14 -10.76 4.32
N LEU A 48 5.38 -9.57 3.77
CA LEU A 48 4.87 -8.30 4.26
C LEU A 48 3.33 -8.22 4.21
N PHE A 49 2.71 -8.84 3.20
CA PHE A 49 1.25 -8.94 3.09
C PHE A 49 0.66 -9.81 4.20
N PHE A 50 1.22 -11.01 4.43
CA PHE A 50 0.81 -11.91 5.51
C PHE A 50 1.12 -11.37 6.91
N ALA A 51 2.19 -10.59 7.05
CA ALA A 51 2.49 -9.86 8.29
C ALA A 51 1.47 -8.77 8.64
N GLY A 52 0.41 -8.61 7.84
CA GLY A 52 -0.74 -7.78 8.20
C GLY A 52 -0.50 -6.29 8.01
N ILE A 53 0.43 -5.90 7.13
CA ILE A 53 0.68 -4.49 6.81
C ILE A 53 -0.58 -3.80 6.33
N HIS A 54 -1.47 -4.51 5.63
CA HIS A 54 -2.77 -3.99 5.25
C HIS A 54 -3.58 -3.52 6.47
N LYS A 55 -3.54 -4.24 7.60
CA LYS A 55 -4.17 -3.77 8.84
C LYS A 55 -3.42 -2.59 9.46
N ARG A 56 -2.09 -2.57 9.38
CA ARG A 56 -1.26 -1.49 9.93
C ARG A 56 -1.46 -0.16 9.20
N VAL A 57 -1.63 -0.17 7.88
CA VAL A 57 -1.85 1.04 7.07
C VAL A 57 -3.32 1.50 7.05
N VAL A 58 -4.27 0.57 7.24
CA VAL A 58 -5.71 0.87 7.22
C VAL A 58 -6.29 1.16 8.62
N ALA A 59 -5.64 0.74 9.71
CA ALA A 59 -6.12 1.04 11.06
C ALA A 59 -6.24 2.56 11.35
N PRO A 60 -5.26 3.42 11.01
CA PRO A 60 -5.39 4.87 11.21
C PRO A 60 -6.56 5.47 10.43
N SER A 61 -6.74 5.08 9.16
CA SER A 61 -7.82 5.58 8.32
C SER A 61 -9.20 5.09 8.78
N ILE A 62 -9.30 3.86 9.31
CA ILE A 62 -10.52 3.35 9.93
C ILE A 62 -10.86 4.17 11.19
N ILE A 63 -9.90 4.38 12.09
CA ILE A 63 -10.13 5.14 13.33
C ILE A 63 -10.55 6.57 12.99
N ALA A 64 -9.81 7.24 12.10
CA ALA A 64 -10.15 8.58 11.65
C ALA A 64 -11.56 8.64 11.02
N ALA A 65 -11.95 7.64 10.21
CA ALA A 65 -13.30 7.56 9.66
C ALA A 65 -14.38 7.45 10.75
N ARG A 66 -14.15 6.65 11.80
CA ARG A 66 -15.09 6.54 12.95
C ARG A 66 -15.17 7.84 13.74
N CYS A 67 -14.04 8.49 13.99
CA CYS A 67 -14.00 9.80 14.63
C CYS A 67 -14.74 10.86 13.80
N ARG A 68 -14.60 10.87 12.47
CA ARG A 68 -15.31 11.79 11.58
C ARG A 68 -16.83 11.66 11.68
N THR A 69 -17.37 10.45 11.88
CA THR A 69 -18.82 10.26 12.06
C THR A 69 -19.33 11.00 13.29
N VAL A 70 -18.62 10.90 14.41
CA VAL A 70 -19.00 11.62 15.65
C VAL A 70 -18.72 13.11 15.54
N LEU A 71 -17.55 13.50 15.02
CA LEU A 71 -17.17 14.90 14.86
C LEU A 71 -18.09 15.67 13.90
N ALA A 72 -18.72 14.98 12.94
CA ALA A 72 -19.67 15.59 12.02
C ALA A 72 -20.87 16.21 12.75
N GLU A 73 -21.33 15.62 13.86
CA GLU A 73 -22.42 16.17 14.69
C GLU A 73 -22.04 17.53 15.31
N TYR A 74 -20.75 17.76 15.53
CA TYR A 74 -20.21 18.99 16.13
C TYR A 74 -19.71 19.99 15.08
N ASN A 75 -20.03 19.81 13.79
CA ASN A 75 -19.46 20.57 12.68
C ASN A 75 -17.92 20.52 12.65
N MET A 76 -17.35 19.37 12.95
CA MET A 76 -15.92 19.12 12.96
C MET A 76 -15.57 17.92 12.07
N SER A 77 -14.29 17.78 11.75
CA SER A 77 -13.69 16.63 11.06
C SER A 77 -12.25 16.46 11.55
N CYS A 78 -11.59 15.38 11.15
CA CYS A 78 -10.17 15.20 11.40
C CYS A 78 -9.47 14.61 10.17
N ASP A 79 -8.16 14.80 10.03
CA ASP A 79 -7.35 14.09 9.04
C ASP A 79 -6.93 12.69 9.55
N ASP A 80 -6.33 11.88 8.68
CA ASP A 80 -5.86 10.53 9.06
C ASP A 80 -4.62 10.54 9.97
N THR A 81 -4.07 11.73 10.25
CA THR A 81 -2.97 11.97 11.21
C THR A 81 -3.47 12.44 12.58
N GLY A 82 -4.77 12.70 12.72
CA GLY A 82 -5.41 13.16 13.95
C GLY A 82 -5.56 14.69 14.08
N LYS A 83 -5.20 15.48 13.06
CA LYS A 83 -5.41 16.93 13.07
C LYS A 83 -6.89 17.24 12.97
N LEU A 84 -7.41 18.05 13.89
CA LEU A 84 -8.80 18.50 13.87
C LEU A 84 -9.01 19.59 12.80
N ILE A 85 -10.15 19.52 12.12
CA ILE A 85 -10.59 20.46 11.08
C ILE A 85 -11.98 20.95 11.49
N LEU A 86 -12.12 22.26 11.71
CA LEU A 86 -13.41 22.87 12.02
C LEU A 86 -14.15 23.15 10.70
N LYS A 87 -15.41 22.72 10.60
CA LYS A 87 -16.26 23.07 9.45
C LYS A 87 -17.00 24.38 9.76
N PRO A 88 -17.24 25.22 8.74
CA PRO A 88 -18.03 26.44 8.90
C PRO A 88 -19.46 26.09 9.38
N ARG A 89 -20.05 26.97 10.20
CA ARG A 89 -21.42 26.78 10.71
C ARG A 89 -22.39 26.64 9.52
N PRO A 90 -23.32 25.68 9.55
CA PRO A 90 -24.38 25.64 8.56
C PRO A 90 -25.15 26.96 8.65
N HIS A 91 -25.20 27.70 7.54
CA HIS A 91 -26.05 28.88 7.43
C HIS A 91 -27.49 28.39 7.60
N VAL A 92 -28.11 28.74 8.72
CA VAL A 92 -29.54 28.57 8.92
C VAL A 92 -30.20 29.50 7.90
N GLN A 93 -30.77 28.93 6.84
CA GLN A 93 -31.73 29.60 5.97
C GLN A 93 -33.11 29.50 6.60
#